data_AF-A0A935KUF4-F1
#
_entry.id   AF-A0A935KUF4-F1
#
_cell.length_a   1.000
_cell.length_b   1.000
_cell.length_c   1.000
_cell.angle_alpha   90.00
_cell.angle_beta   90.00
_cell.angle_gamma   90.00
#
_symmetry.space_group_name_H-M   'P 1'
#
loop_
_entity.id
_entity.type
_entity.pdbx_description
1 polymer ?
#
loop_
_entity_poly.entity_id
_entity_poly.type
_entity_poly.pdbx_seq_one_letter_code
_entity_poly.pdbx_strand_id
1 'polypeptide(L)'
;MEYKVKKEYQSHYKDPITLSIGDIVILGEEEKEEKWKGWIWAEHNSQSGWIPLQIVEVMPESKGKIKENYSAKELDVKKGEVVVSIKEMNGWLWVMNEKNEEGWIPAENVVAHKNHLGRFSLIAAIAGLAATEILIRTGVADGHVMEIINTGFEGATVGGLADWFAVSALFKEIPIPYIRKHTNIIVKNRAKISEGVVDLVTNRWLSPEVLKEKLSVLDVSSAVSNYFSNAENLSKVTDFLRKEVLSRVSAGLDSQDLS
;
A
#
# COMPACT_ATOMS: atom_id res chain seq x y z
N MET A 1 -4.15 -7.29 1.14
CA MET A 1 -5.16 -8.37 1.36
C MET A 1 -5.06 -9.36 0.21
N GLU A 2 -5.18 -10.67 0.46
CA GLU A 2 -5.09 -11.67 -0.63
C GLU A 2 -6.41 -11.81 -1.39
N TYR A 3 -6.30 -11.95 -2.70
CA TYR A 3 -7.41 -12.09 -3.63
C TYR A 3 -7.15 -13.25 -4.59
N LYS A 4 -8.22 -13.97 -4.93
CA LYS A 4 -8.20 -14.99 -5.98
C LYS A 4 -8.86 -14.43 -7.22
N VAL A 5 -8.19 -14.56 -8.35
CA VAL A 5 -8.66 -14.09 -9.64
C VAL A 5 -9.82 -14.97 -10.10
N LYS A 6 -11.02 -14.40 -10.20
CA LYS A 6 -12.22 -15.13 -10.67
C LYS A 6 -12.43 -15.01 -12.18
N LYS A 7 -11.93 -13.93 -12.79
CA LYS A 7 -11.97 -13.66 -14.23
C LYS A 7 -10.58 -13.22 -14.68
N GLU A 8 -10.08 -13.82 -15.75
CA GLU A 8 -8.79 -13.45 -16.36
C GLU A 8 -8.84 -12.00 -16.87
N TYR A 9 -7.70 -11.34 -16.77
CA TYR A 9 -7.52 -9.96 -17.20
C TYR A 9 -6.18 -9.84 -17.93
N GLN A 10 -6.21 -9.16 -19.07
CA GLN A 10 -5.04 -8.88 -19.89
C GLN A 10 -4.94 -7.37 -20.07
N SER A 11 -3.74 -6.86 -19.92
CA SER A 11 -3.39 -5.46 -20.03
C SER A 11 -3.73 -4.93 -21.42
N HIS A 12 -4.41 -3.80 -21.46
CA HIS A 12 -4.79 -3.13 -22.69
C HIS A 12 -3.65 -2.26 -23.25
N TYR A 13 -2.74 -1.82 -22.38
CA TYR A 13 -1.69 -0.86 -22.71
C TYR A 13 -0.30 -1.48 -22.62
N LYS A 14 0.44 -1.45 -23.73
CA LYS A 14 1.85 -1.91 -23.76
C LYS A 14 2.83 -0.88 -23.19
N ASP A 15 2.48 0.40 -23.24
CA ASP A 15 3.27 1.50 -22.68
C ASP A 15 2.38 2.38 -21.79
N PRO A 16 2.25 2.04 -20.49
CA PRO A 16 1.37 2.74 -19.58
C PRO A 16 1.95 4.10 -19.19
N ILE A 17 1.08 5.11 -19.08
CA ILE A 17 1.45 6.43 -18.57
C ILE A 17 2.05 6.32 -17.16
N THR A 18 3.21 6.93 -16.97
CA THR A 18 3.89 7.01 -15.67
C THR A 18 4.18 8.46 -15.33
N LEU A 19 3.82 8.86 -14.11
CA LEU A 19 3.78 10.24 -13.66
C LEU A 19 4.50 10.39 -12.33
N SER A 20 5.21 11.50 -12.19
CA SER A 20 5.89 11.92 -10.97
C SER A 20 5.17 13.09 -10.31
N ILE A 21 5.38 13.26 -9.00
CA ILE A 21 4.88 14.44 -8.28
C ILE A 21 5.40 15.71 -8.96
N GLY A 22 4.46 16.62 -9.27
CA GLY A 22 4.74 17.89 -9.92
C GLY A 22 4.56 17.90 -11.43
N ASP A 23 4.41 16.74 -12.08
CA ASP A 23 4.15 16.66 -13.52
C ASP A 23 2.84 17.39 -13.87
N ILE A 24 2.84 18.05 -15.03
CA ILE A 24 1.67 18.72 -15.58
C ILE A 24 1.10 17.86 -16.69
N VAL A 25 -0.15 17.43 -16.52
CA VAL A 25 -0.86 16.58 -17.48
C VAL A 25 -2.01 17.33 -18.11
N ILE A 26 -2.36 16.95 -19.34
CA ILE A 26 -3.59 17.42 -20.00
C ILE A 26 -4.71 16.49 -19.59
N LEU A 27 -5.79 17.04 -19.03
CA LEU A 27 -6.96 16.31 -18.57
C LEU A 27 -8.01 16.23 -19.69
N GLY A 28 -8.46 15.02 -19.97
CA GLY A 28 -9.49 14.70 -20.97
C GLY A 28 -10.85 14.41 -20.33
N GLU A 29 -11.50 13.35 -20.80
CA GLU A 29 -12.81 12.94 -20.28
C GLU A 29 -12.70 12.21 -18.94
N GLU A 30 -13.68 12.43 -18.08
CA GLU A 30 -13.89 11.63 -16.87
C GLU A 30 -14.60 10.32 -17.19
N GLU A 31 -14.31 9.29 -16.41
CA GLU A 31 -14.98 7.99 -16.49
C GLU A 31 -16.47 8.13 -16.15
N LYS A 32 -17.32 7.62 -17.05
CA LYS A 32 -18.79 7.76 -17.00
C LYS A 32 -19.43 6.60 -16.26
N GLU A 33 -18.76 5.45 -16.19
CA GLU A 33 -19.26 4.30 -15.45
C GLU A 33 -19.19 4.57 -13.93
N GLU A 34 -20.35 4.55 -13.26
CA GLU A 34 -20.43 4.85 -11.82
C GLU A 34 -19.52 3.94 -10.97
N LYS A 35 -19.26 2.70 -11.41
CA LYS A 35 -18.36 1.76 -10.73
C LYS A 35 -16.88 2.17 -10.75
N TRP A 36 -16.48 3.00 -11.71
CA TRP A 36 -15.12 3.50 -11.92
C TRP A 36 -15.08 5.03 -11.88
N LYS A 37 -16.07 5.64 -11.23
CA LYS A 37 -16.11 7.08 -11.00
C LYS A 37 -14.87 7.55 -10.25
N GLY A 38 -14.31 8.66 -10.68
CA GLY A 38 -13.09 9.22 -10.11
C GLY A 38 -11.84 8.98 -10.95
N TRP A 39 -11.93 8.25 -12.06
CA TRP A 39 -10.88 8.18 -13.08
C TRP A 39 -11.06 9.30 -14.10
N ILE A 40 -9.96 9.91 -14.53
CA ILE A 40 -9.91 10.89 -15.61
C ILE A 40 -8.83 10.50 -16.61
N TRP A 41 -9.10 10.67 -17.90
CA TRP A 41 -8.12 10.46 -18.94
C TRP A 41 -7.06 11.55 -18.86
N ALA A 42 -5.79 11.18 -18.91
CA ALA A 42 -4.70 12.14 -18.91
C ALA A 42 -3.64 11.82 -19.96
N GLU A 43 -3.02 12.87 -20.49
CA GLU A 43 -1.95 12.79 -21.46
C GLU A 43 -0.70 13.53 -20.97
N HIS A 44 0.46 12.90 -21.12
CA HIS A 44 1.76 13.43 -20.73
C HIS A 44 2.87 12.79 -21.58
N ASN A 45 3.71 13.61 -22.22
CA ASN A 45 4.89 13.14 -22.99
C ASN A 45 4.60 11.98 -23.95
N SER A 46 3.54 12.10 -24.75
CA SER A 46 3.07 11.08 -25.71
C SER A 46 2.57 9.76 -25.11
N GLN A 47 2.48 9.68 -23.78
CA GLN A 47 1.78 8.62 -23.08
C GLN A 47 0.40 9.12 -22.66
N SER A 48 -0.58 8.21 -22.69
CA SER A 48 -1.94 8.50 -22.28
C SER A 48 -2.49 7.35 -21.44
N GLY A 49 -3.35 7.66 -20.49
CA GLY A 49 -4.01 6.65 -19.70
C GLY A 49 -4.89 7.23 -18.61
N TRP A 50 -5.60 6.33 -17.93
CA TRP A 50 -6.47 6.70 -16.82
C TRP A 50 -5.67 6.99 -15.55
N ILE A 51 -5.97 8.14 -14.94
CA ILE A 51 -5.40 8.56 -13.66
C ILE A 51 -6.52 8.89 -12.66
N PRO A 52 -6.29 8.70 -11.35
CA PRO A 52 -7.31 8.98 -10.35
C PRO A 52 -7.37 10.49 -10.06
N LEU A 53 -8.57 11.09 -10.10
CA LEU A 53 -8.77 12.51 -9.80
C LEU A 53 -8.22 12.92 -8.43
N GLN A 54 -8.15 11.99 -7.47
CA GLN A 54 -7.62 12.20 -6.13
C GLN A 54 -6.15 12.68 -6.12
N ILE A 55 -5.34 12.22 -7.08
CA ILE A 55 -3.92 12.59 -7.17
C ILE A 55 -3.69 13.84 -8.01
N VAL A 56 -4.75 14.44 -8.56
CA VAL A 56 -4.67 15.60 -9.43
C VAL A 56 -5.05 16.86 -8.66
N GLU A 57 -4.27 17.91 -8.83
CA GLU A 57 -4.64 19.29 -8.52
C GLU A 57 -5.11 19.94 -9.82
N VAL A 58 -6.42 20.15 -9.95
CA VAL A 58 -7.02 20.69 -11.18
C VAL A 58 -6.60 22.15 -11.35
N MET A 59 -6.09 22.47 -12.53
CA MET A 59 -5.67 23.81 -12.95
C MET A 59 -6.58 24.33 -14.07
N PRO A 60 -6.57 25.63 -14.37
CA PRO A 60 -7.25 26.18 -15.54
C PRO A 60 -6.80 25.50 -16.85
N GLU A 61 -7.61 25.66 -17.91
CA GLU A 61 -7.32 25.14 -19.26
C GLU A 61 -7.20 23.61 -19.37
N SER A 62 -7.99 22.87 -18.56
CA SER A 62 -7.98 21.40 -18.57
C SER A 62 -6.59 20.81 -18.28
N LYS A 63 -5.79 21.48 -17.46
CA LYS A 63 -4.50 20.95 -16.98
C LYS A 63 -4.64 20.45 -15.56
N GLY A 64 -3.81 19.49 -15.19
CA GLY A 64 -3.73 18.96 -13.84
C GLY A 64 -2.28 18.85 -13.39
N LYS A 65 -2.00 19.23 -12.14
CA LYS A 65 -0.70 18.99 -11.51
C LYS A 65 -0.77 17.73 -10.65
N ILE A 66 0.18 16.82 -10.83
CA ILE A 66 0.22 15.55 -10.11
C ILE A 66 0.76 15.74 -8.69
N LYS A 67 0.04 15.19 -7.70
CA LYS A 67 0.37 15.27 -6.26
C LYS A 67 1.01 14.00 -5.70
N GLU A 68 0.90 12.87 -6.40
CA GLU A 68 1.43 11.55 -5.99
C GLU A 68 2.02 10.84 -7.21
N ASN A 69 3.16 10.15 -7.05
CA ASN A 69 3.72 9.30 -8.11
C ASN A 69 2.69 8.24 -8.51
N TYR A 70 2.53 8.01 -9.81
CA TYR A 70 1.49 7.11 -10.32
C TYR A 70 1.94 6.39 -11.60
N SER A 71 1.48 5.16 -11.77
CA SER A 71 1.62 4.41 -13.01
C SER A 71 0.28 3.75 -13.35
N ALA A 72 -0.13 3.87 -14.61
CA ALA A 72 -1.29 3.18 -15.16
C ALA A 72 -0.98 1.73 -15.56
N LYS A 73 0.16 1.18 -15.12
CA LYS A 73 0.56 -0.19 -15.47
C LYS A 73 -0.49 -1.19 -14.99
N GLU A 74 -1.01 -1.97 -15.91
CA GLU A 74 -1.93 -3.08 -15.67
C GLU A 74 -1.15 -4.39 -15.51
N LEU A 75 -1.75 -5.37 -14.81
CA LEU A 75 -1.15 -6.69 -14.63
C LEU A 75 -1.98 -7.80 -15.29
N ASP A 76 -1.33 -8.60 -16.13
CA ASP A 76 -1.92 -9.80 -16.72
C ASP A 76 -2.09 -10.86 -15.64
N VAL A 77 -3.32 -11.33 -15.42
CA VAL A 77 -3.62 -12.34 -14.39
C VAL A 77 -4.55 -13.42 -14.91
N LYS A 78 -4.25 -14.67 -14.57
CA LYS A 78 -5.05 -15.82 -14.99
C LYS A 78 -6.11 -16.20 -13.97
N LYS A 79 -7.23 -16.76 -14.43
CA LYS A 79 -8.26 -17.28 -13.52
C LYS A 79 -7.68 -18.34 -12.59
N GLY A 80 -7.90 -18.15 -11.29
CA GLY A 80 -7.44 -19.04 -10.24
C GLY A 80 -6.14 -18.60 -9.56
N GLU A 81 -5.40 -17.66 -10.16
CA GLU A 81 -4.19 -17.06 -9.58
C GLU A 81 -4.51 -16.31 -8.28
N VAL A 82 -3.55 -16.30 -7.35
CA VAL A 82 -3.64 -15.57 -6.09
C VAL A 82 -2.74 -14.35 -6.17
N VAL A 83 -3.29 -13.18 -5.84
CA VAL A 83 -2.58 -11.90 -5.87
C VAL A 83 -2.78 -11.17 -4.54
N VAL A 84 -1.78 -10.38 -4.16
CA VAL A 84 -1.82 -9.56 -2.95
C VAL A 84 -2.16 -8.13 -3.35
N SER A 85 -3.30 -7.61 -2.89
CA SER A 85 -3.64 -6.20 -3.05
C SER A 85 -2.85 -5.34 -2.08
N ILE A 86 -2.20 -4.32 -2.64
CA ILE A 86 -1.39 -3.29 -1.99
C ILE A 86 -2.22 -2.01 -1.82
N LYS A 87 -2.93 -1.58 -2.88
CA LYS A 87 -3.75 -0.35 -2.90
C LYS A 87 -5.08 -0.63 -3.61
N GLU A 88 -6.12 0.07 -3.20
CA GLU A 88 -7.44 0.08 -3.85
C GLU A 88 -7.80 1.51 -4.21
N MET A 89 -8.32 1.73 -5.42
CA MET A 89 -8.69 3.05 -5.91
C MET A 89 -9.79 2.95 -6.97
N ASN A 90 -10.92 3.64 -6.73
CA ASN A 90 -12.01 3.80 -7.71
C ASN A 90 -12.42 2.49 -8.43
N GLY A 91 -12.57 1.39 -7.68
CA GLY A 91 -12.97 0.09 -8.23
C GLY A 91 -11.84 -0.75 -8.85
N TRP A 92 -10.59 -0.34 -8.69
CA TRP A 92 -9.39 -1.05 -9.14
C TRP A 92 -8.45 -1.36 -7.99
N LEU A 93 -7.67 -2.43 -8.14
CA LEU A 93 -6.69 -2.90 -7.15
C LEU A 93 -5.30 -2.88 -7.76
N TRP A 94 -4.35 -2.22 -7.11
CA TRP A 94 -2.93 -2.39 -7.37
C TRP A 94 -2.52 -3.66 -6.64
N VAL A 95 -2.11 -4.66 -7.41
CA VAL A 95 -1.80 -5.99 -6.88
C VAL A 95 -0.39 -6.41 -7.24
N MET A 96 0.15 -7.35 -6.46
CA MET A 96 1.39 -8.05 -6.73
C MET A 96 1.13 -9.56 -6.84
N ASN A 97 1.67 -10.20 -7.87
CA ASN A 97 1.58 -11.65 -8.06
C ASN A 97 2.76 -12.39 -7.39
N GLU A 98 2.77 -13.73 -7.44
CA GLU A 98 3.85 -14.55 -6.87
C GLU A 98 5.22 -14.34 -7.54
N LYS A 99 5.26 -13.75 -8.74
CA LYS A 99 6.49 -13.41 -9.46
C LYS A 99 7.02 -12.02 -9.09
N ASN A 100 6.42 -11.36 -8.10
CA ASN A 100 6.69 -9.96 -7.72
C ASN A 100 6.45 -8.95 -8.85
N GLU A 101 5.56 -9.26 -9.79
CA GLU A 101 5.10 -8.31 -10.79
C GLU A 101 3.90 -7.54 -10.24
N GLU A 102 3.94 -6.22 -10.38
CA GLU A 102 2.89 -5.32 -9.91
C GLU A 102 2.12 -4.66 -11.06
N GLY A 103 0.84 -4.39 -10.82
CA GLY A 103 -0.02 -3.58 -11.69
C GLY A 103 -1.48 -3.53 -11.24
N TRP A 104 -2.27 -2.71 -11.93
CA TRP A 104 -3.71 -2.57 -11.72
C TRP A 104 -4.48 -3.74 -12.32
N ILE A 105 -5.50 -4.19 -11.58
CA ILE A 105 -6.56 -5.08 -12.08
C ILE A 105 -7.94 -4.59 -11.58
N PRO A 106 -9.04 -4.81 -12.31
CA PRO A 106 -10.36 -4.46 -11.84
C PRO A 106 -10.73 -5.25 -10.57
N ALA A 107 -11.23 -4.56 -9.53
CA ALA A 107 -11.65 -5.22 -8.29
C ALA A 107 -12.77 -6.25 -8.53
N GLU A 108 -13.60 -6.01 -9.55
CA GLU A 108 -14.64 -6.93 -9.96
C GLU A 108 -14.10 -8.25 -10.53
N ASN A 109 -12.83 -8.35 -10.93
CA ASN A 109 -12.24 -9.57 -11.47
C ASN A 109 -11.70 -10.52 -10.40
N VAL A 110 -11.73 -10.09 -9.13
CA VAL A 110 -11.22 -10.88 -8.02
C VAL A 110 -12.28 -11.15 -6.95
N VAL A 111 -11.97 -12.07 -6.06
CA VAL A 111 -12.71 -12.35 -4.83
C VAL A 111 -11.74 -12.50 -3.68
N ALA A 112 -12.12 -12.08 -2.48
CA ALA A 112 -11.26 -12.20 -1.30
C ALA A 112 -10.83 -13.66 -1.10
N HIS A 113 -9.53 -13.92 -1.13
CA HIS A 113 -8.97 -15.24 -0.86
C HIS A 113 -8.80 -15.38 0.65
N LYS A 114 -9.64 -16.20 1.29
CA LYS A 114 -9.54 -16.45 2.72
C LYS A 114 -8.72 -17.72 2.95
N ASN A 115 -7.53 -17.56 3.50
CA ASN A 115 -6.74 -18.69 3.98
C ASN A 115 -7.41 -19.29 5.22
N HIS A 116 -7.86 -20.55 5.09
CA HIS A 116 -8.52 -21.28 6.17
C HIS A 116 -7.52 -21.98 7.12
N LEU A 117 -6.22 -21.85 6.87
CA LEU A 117 -5.13 -22.47 7.63
C LEU A 117 -5.27 -22.29 9.14
N GLY A 118 -5.54 -21.07 9.62
CA GLY A 118 -5.73 -20.82 11.06
C GLY A 118 -6.91 -21.59 11.66
N ARG A 119 -8.01 -21.73 10.91
CA ARG A 119 -9.18 -22.50 11.35
C ARG A 119 -8.89 -24.00 11.38
N PHE A 120 -8.20 -24.51 10.36
CA PHE A 120 -7.81 -25.92 10.30
C PHE A 120 -6.84 -26.28 11.42
N SER A 121 -5.86 -25.40 11.71
CA SER A 121 -4.93 -25.58 12.82
C SER A 121 -5.67 -25.65 14.16
N LEU A 122 -6.64 -24.77 14.39
CA LEU A 122 -7.42 -24.78 15.63
C LEU A 122 -8.31 -26.03 15.75
N ILE A 123 -8.95 -26.45 14.66
CA ILE A 123 -9.74 -27.69 14.63
C ILE A 123 -8.85 -28.90 14.91
N ALA A 124 -7.65 -28.95 14.33
CA ALA A 124 -6.69 -30.02 14.56
C ALA A 124 -6.23 -30.06 16.03
N ALA A 125 -6.00 -28.90 16.67
CA ALA A 125 -5.66 -28.82 18.08
C ALA A 125 -6.79 -29.34 18.99
N ILE A 126 -8.04 -28.93 18.73
CA ILE A 126 -9.21 -29.39 19.49
C ILE A 126 -9.45 -30.89 19.32
N ALA A 127 -9.35 -31.38 18.07
CA ALA A 127 -9.51 -32.80 17.77
C ALA A 127 -8.40 -33.64 18.41
N GLY A 128 -7.15 -33.15 18.39
CA GLY A 128 -6.02 -33.73 19.09
C GLY A 128 -6.28 -33.84 20.59
N LEU A 129 -6.66 -32.74 21.24
CA LEU A 129 -6.99 -32.70 22.67
C LEU A 129 -8.09 -33.72 23.04
N ALA A 130 -9.18 -33.75 22.28
CA ALA A 130 -10.27 -34.68 22.53
C ALA A 130 -9.83 -36.14 22.36
N ALA A 131 -9.05 -36.44 21.31
CA ALA A 131 -8.55 -37.78 21.06
C ALA A 131 -7.57 -38.25 22.15
N THR A 132 -6.65 -37.39 22.58
CA THR A 132 -5.70 -37.72 23.64
C THR A 132 -6.38 -37.94 24.98
N GLU A 133 -7.37 -37.11 25.33
CA GLU A 133 -8.16 -37.25 26.54
C GLU A 133 -8.97 -38.58 26.55
N ILE A 134 -9.56 -38.96 25.40
CA ILE A 134 -10.29 -40.24 25.28
C ILE A 134 -9.34 -41.44 25.41
N LEU A 135 -8.16 -41.39 24.80
CA LEU A 135 -7.17 -42.46 24.86
C LEU A 135 -6.65 -42.70 26.28
N ILE A 136 -6.39 -41.61 27.03
CA ILE A 136 -6.02 -41.67 28.44
C ILE A 136 -7.16 -42.26 29.27
N ARG A 137 -8.40 -41.77 29.09
CA ARG A 137 -9.58 -42.24 29.88
C ARG A 137 -9.97 -43.69 29.63
N THR A 138 -9.76 -44.18 28.43
CA THR A 138 -10.06 -45.58 28.06
C THR A 138 -8.96 -46.56 28.47
N GLY A 139 -7.83 -46.05 29.00
CA GLY A 139 -6.68 -46.87 29.40
C GLY A 139 -5.94 -47.50 28.21
N VAL A 140 -6.20 -47.02 26.99
CA VAL A 140 -5.57 -47.54 25.75
C VAL A 140 -4.14 -47.00 25.59
N ALA A 141 -3.90 -45.77 26.06
CA ALA A 141 -2.58 -45.17 26.10
C ALA A 141 -2.36 -44.55 27.48
N ASP A 142 -1.34 -45.02 28.19
CA ASP A 142 -1.06 -44.62 29.56
C ASP A 142 0.42 -44.23 29.72
N GLY A 143 0.69 -43.27 30.60
CA GLY A 143 2.05 -42.79 30.92
C GLY A 143 2.33 -41.32 30.62
N HIS A 144 3.40 -40.80 31.23
CA HIS A 144 3.78 -39.38 31.24
C HIS A 144 3.95 -38.75 29.85
N VAL A 145 4.34 -39.52 28.84
CA VAL A 145 4.47 -39.03 27.46
C VAL A 145 3.10 -38.62 26.92
N MET A 146 2.05 -39.41 27.21
CA MET A 146 0.70 -39.12 26.75
C MET A 146 0.10 -37.89 27.45
N GLU A 147 0.42 -37.71 28.73
CA GLU A 147 0.06 -36.51 29.51
C GLU A 147 0.70 -35.25 28.91
N ILE A 148 2.00 -35.30 28.57
CA ILE A 148 2.71 -34.17 27.94
C ILE A 148 2.06 -33.79 26.60
N ILE A 149 1.70 -34.79 25.78
CA ILE A 149 1.03 -34.56 24.49
C ILE A 149 -0.35 -33.90 24.72
N ASN A 150 -1.13 -34.39 25.70
CA ASN A 150 -2.43 -33.82 26.06
C ASN A 150 -2.32 -32.35 26.47
N THR A 151 -1.39 -32.03 27.37
CA THR A 151 -1.11 -30.64 27.79
C THR A 151 -0.62 -29.78 26.62
N GLY A 152 0.14 -30.35 25.69
CA GLY A 152 0.54 -29.67 24.46
C GLY A 152 -0.67 -29.27 23.60
N PHE A 153 -1.63 -30.16 23.41
CA PHE A 153 -2.87 -29.87 22.68
C PHE A 153 -3.79 -28.90 23.42
N GLU A 154 -3.83 -28.96 24.76
CA GLU A 154 -4.54 -28.01 25.60
C GLU A 154 -3.98 -26.60 25.39
N GLY A 155 -2.65 -26.45 25.50
CA GLY A 155 -1.94 -25.20 25.26
C GLY A 155 -2.15 -24.68 23.83
N ALA A 156 -2.09 -25.55 22.82
CA ALA A 156 -2.33 -25.17 21.42
C ALA A 156 -3.77 -24.69 21.20
N THR A 157 -4.76 -25.31 21.85
CA THR A 157 -6.17 -24.91 21.75
C THR A 157 -6.41 -23.54 22.39
N VAL A 158 -5.91 -23.34 23.62
CA VAL A 158 -6.03 -22.06 24.32
C VAL A 158 -5.30 -20.95 23.58
N GLY A 159 -4.06 -21.21 23.13
CA GLY A 159 -3.26 -20.26 22.36
C GLY A 159 -3.91 -19.88 21.03
N GLY A 160 -4.42 -20.86 20.29
CA GLY A 160 -5.12 -20.61 19.02
C GLY A 160 -6.43 -19.81 19.20
N LEU A 161 -7.18 -20.06 20.27
CA LEU A 161 -8.37 -19.26 20.61
C LEU A 161 -8.01 -17.82 21.01
N ALA A 162 -6.94 -17.65 21.80
CA ALA A 162 -6.48 -16.35 22.24
C ALA A 162 -5.99 -15.49 21.07
N ASP A 163 -5.19 -16.05 20.18
CA ASP A 163 -4.71 -15.37 18.97
C ASP A 163 -5.87 -14.97 18.05
N TRP A 164 -6.80 -15.90 17.79
CA TRP A 164 -8.00 -15.61 17.01
C TRP A 164 -8.81 -14.45 17.63
N PHE A 165 -8.98 -14.46 18.94
CA PHE A 165 -9.70 -13.41 19.66
C PHE A 165 -8.97 -12.07 19.55
N ALA A 166 -7.65 -12.02 19.72
CA ALA A 166 -6.85 -10.81 19.65
C ALA A 166 -6.93 -10.15 18.26
N VAL A 167 -6.68 -10.92 17.19
CA VAL A 167 -6.76 -10.41 15.80
C VAL A 167 -8.18 -9.99 15.46
N SER A 168 -9.19 -10.78 15.86
CA SER A 168 -10.59 -10.44 15.60
C SER A 168 -11.01 -9.18 16.34
N ALA A 169 -10.61 -9.02 17.60
CA ALA A 169 -10.93 -7.85 18.41
C ALA A 169 -10.30 -6.56 17.86
N LEU A 170 -9.09 -6.64 17.30
CA LEU A 170 -8.41 -5.48 16.71
C LEU A 170 -9.13 -4.95 15.47
N PHE A 171 -9.66 -5.84 14.63
CA PHE A 171 -10.09 -5.47 13.26
C PHE A 171 -11.58 -5.66 12.98
N LYS A 172 -12.34 -6.36 13.82
CA LYS A 172 -13.76 -6.68 13.57
C LYS A 172 -14.62 -6.56 14.83
N GLU A 173 -15.88 -6.21 14.63
CA GLU A 173 -16.86 -6.26 15.71
C GLU A 173 -17.16 -7.71 16.08
N ILE A 174 -16.92 -8.06 17.35
CA ILE A 174 -17.25 -9.37 17.90
C ILE A 174 -18.77 -9.39 18.16
N PRO A 175 -19.53 -10.38 17.62
CA PRO A 175 -20.99 -10.41 17.70
C PRO A 175 -21.55 -10.79 19.09
N ILE A 176 -20.75 -10.70 20.16
CA ILE A 176 -21.15 -11.07 21.52
C ILE A 176 -21.71 -9.82 22.25
N PRO A 177 -22.97 -9.82 22.73
CA PRO A 177 -23.66 -8.61 23.22
C PRO A 177 -22.93 -7.82 24.32
N TYR A 178 -22.25 -8.50 25.23
CA TYR A 178 -21.57 -7.86 26.36
C TYR A 178 -20.17 -7.33 26.00
N ILE A 179 -19.42 -8.08 25.18
CA ILE A 179 -18.03 -7.76 24.80
C ILE A 179 -17.98 -6.66 23.72
N ARG A 180 -19.01 -6.57 22.87
CA ARG A 180 -19.11 -5.61 21.77
C ARG A 180 -18.86 -4.15 22.16
N LYS A 181 -19.22 -3.74 23.38
CA LYS A 181 -19.12 -2.34 23.84
C LYS A 181 -17.68 -1.84 23.95
N HIS A 182 -16.71 -2.72 24.22
CA HIS A 182 -15.34 -2.34 24.57
C HIS A 182 -14.28 -2.76 23.55
N THR A 183 -14.58 -3.67 22.63
CA THR A 183 -13.57 -4.17 21.67
C THR A 183 -13.49 -3.35 20.39
N ASN A 184 -14.45 -2.48 20.10
CA ASN A 184 -14.53 -1.78 18.80
C ASN A 184 -13.77 -0.44 18.73
N ILE A 185 -12.78 -0.20 19.60
CA ILE A 185 -12.18 1.14 19.78
C ILE A 185 -11.43 1.60 18.51
N ILE A 186 -10.69 0.70 17.86
CA ILE A 186 -9.87 1.03 16.69
C ILE A 186 -10.75 1.26 15.46
N VAL A 187 -11.68 0.35 15.18
CA VAL A 187 -12.58 0.48 14.01
C VAL A 187 -13.47 1.72 14.15
N LYS A 188 -13.99 2.01 15.35
CA LYS A 188 -14.85 3.18 15.61
C LYS A 188 -14.13 4.52 15.47
N ASN A 189 -12.82 4.57 15.77
CA ASN A 189 -12.03 5.81 15.76
C ASN A 189 -10.99 5.86 14.63
N ARG A 190 -11.04 4.97 13.63
CA ARG A 190 -10.03 4.87 12.55
C ARG A 190 -9.73 6.21 11.89
N ALA A 191 -10.75 7.01 11.60
CA ALA A 191 -10.58 8.35 11.01
C ALA A 191 -9.79 9.28 11.94
N LYS A 192 -10.16 9.35 13.23
CA LYS A 192 -9.46 10.17 14.23
C LYS A 192 -8.02 9.73 14.47
N ILE A 193 -7.77 8.41 14.45
CA ILE A 193 -6.41 7.86 14.59
C ILE A 193 -5.57 8.27 13.39
N SER A 194 -6.09 8.17 12.17
CA SER A 194 -5.38 8.59 10.95
C SER A 194 -5.05 10.08 10.97
N GLU A 195 -6.02 10.92 11.32
CA GLU A 195 -5.83 12.37 11.45
C GLU A 195 -4.80 12.71 12.53
N GLY A 196 -4.86 12.04 13.69
CA GLY A 196 -3.87 12.21 14.76
C GLY A 196 -2.46 11.76 14.38
N VAL A 197 -2.31 10.70 13.57
CA VAL A 197 -0.98 10.29 13.06
C VAL A 197 -0.44 11.31 12.06
N VAL A 198 -1.28 11.82 11.15
CA VAL A 198 -0.88 12.87 10.19
C VAL A 198 -0.48 14.14 10.93
N ASP A 199 -1.25 14.57 11.92
CA ASP A 199 -0.94 15.72 12.78
C ASP A 199 0.38 15.53 13.52
N LEU A 200 0.61 14.35 14.11
CA LEU A 200 1.84 14.06 14.84
C LEU A 200 3.06 14.09 13.94
N VAL A 201 2.97 13.49 12.74
CA VAL A 201 4.06 13.52 11.76
C VAL A 201 4.31 14.94 11.26
N THR A 202 3.26 15.66 10.88
CA THR A 202 3.37 17.00 10.27
C THR A 202 3.81 18.05 11.28
N ASN A 203 3.15 18.11 12.44
CA ASN A 203 3.27 19.23 13.36
C ASN A 203 4.21 18.96 14.53
N ARG A 204 4.52 17.70 14.86
CA ARG A 204 5.45 17.37 15.97
C ARG A 204 6.80 16.84 15.49
N TRP A 205 6.82 15.95 14.51
CA TRP A 205 8.08 15.31 14.07
C TRP A 205 8.76 16.06 12.94
N LEU A 206 7.99 16.54 11.95
CA LEU A 206 8.47 17.34 10.82
C LEU A 206 8.22 18.84 11.04
N SER A 207 8.05 19.27 12.29
CA SER A 207 7.91 20.70 12.58
C SER A 207 9.18 21.44 12.12
N PRO A 208 9.06 22.67 11.59
CA PRO A 208 10.21 23.45 11.14
C PRO A 208 11.29 23.61 12.22
N GLU A 209 10.88 23.68 13.49
CA GLU A 209 11.76 23.83 14.64
C GLU A 209 12.57 22.55 14.89
N VAL A 210 11.91 21.39 14.90
CA VAL A 210 12.57 20.08 15.09
C VAL A 210 13.50 19.75 13.93
N LEU A 211 13.06 20.05 12.70
CA LEU A 211 13.90 19.92 11.51
C LEU A 211 15.13 20.83 11.60
N LYS A 212 14.97 22.08 12.02
CA LYS A 212 16.08 23.03 12.16
C LYS A 212 17.07 22.60 13.24
N GLU A 213 16.59 22.04 14.35
CA GLU A 213 17.44 21.50 15.42
C GLU A 213 18.21 20.26 14.97
N LYS A 214 17.57 19.34 14.23
CA LYS A 214 18.27 18.15 13.69
C LYS A 214 19.24 18.51 12.57
N LEU A 215 18.88 19.46 11.70
CA LEU A 215 19.73 19.98 10.63
C LEU A 215 20.89 20.85 11.13
N SER A 216 20.80 21.42 12.34
CA SER A 216 21.94 22.14 12.94
C SER A 216 22.93 21.18 13.61
N VAL A 217 22.46 20.02 14.07
CA VAL A 217 23.32 18.95 14.62
C VAL A 217 23.99 18.15 13.51
N LEU A 218 23.33 17.99 12.36
CA LEU A 218 23.98 17.50 11.16
C LEU A 218 24.83 18.63 10.58
N ASP A 219 26.10 18.36 10.34
CA ASP A 219 26.98 19.32 9.68
C ASP A 219 26.68 19.29 8.17
N VAL A 220 25.48 19.76 7.80
CA VAL A 220 24.96 19.73 6.42
C VAL A 220 25.92 20.44 5.48
N SER A 221 26.62 21.48 5.99
CA SER A 221 27.69 22.15 5.25
C SER A 221 28.82 21.20 4.89
N SER A 222 29.30 20.37 5.84
CA SER A 222 30.31 19.34 5.60
C SER A 222 29.81 18.19 4.73
N ALA A 223 28.54 17.77 4.86
CA ALA A 223 27.96 16.73 4.01
C ALA A 223 27.79 17.19 2.55
N VAL A 224 27.29 18.41 2.36
CA VAL A 224 27.16 19.06 1.05
C VAL A 224 28.56 19.34 0.48
N SER A 225 29.50 19.82 1.30
CA SER A 225 30.88 20.05 0.89
C SER A 225 31.57 18.75 0.47
N ASN A 226 31.41 17.65 1.21
CA ASN A 226 31.94 16.33 0.80
C ASN A 226 31.28 15.82 -0.47
N TYR A 227 29.97 16.05 -0.64
CA TYR A 227 29.26 15.67 -1.86
C TYR A 227 29.79 16.43 -3.08
N PHE A 228 30.00 17.74 -2.96
CA PHE A 228 30.62 18.58 -3.98
C PHE A 228 32.14 18.39 -4.09
N SER A 229 32.82 17.83 -3.10
CA SER A 229 34.26 17.54 -3.19
C SER A 229 34.54 16.28 -4.00
N ASN A 230 33.51 15.45 -4.27
CA ASN A 230 33.64 14.33 -5.19
C ASN A 230 33.52 14.81 -6.64
N ALA A 231 34.61 14.68 -7.40
CA ALA A 231 34.72 15.14 -8.79
C ALA A 231 33.63 14.55 -9.72
N GLU A 232 33.14 13.35 -9.43
CA GLU A 232 32.05 12.71 -10.20
C GLU A 232 30.68 13.35 -9.94
N ASN A 233 30.43 13.82 -8.72
CA ASN A 233 29.19 14.51 -8.37
C ASN A 233 29.19 15.94 -8.89
N LEU A 234 30.36 16.61 -8.88
CA LEU A 234 30.53 17.91 -9.50
C LEU A 234 30.20 17.88 -10.98
N SER A 235 30.69 16.87 -11.72
CA SER A 235 30.40 16.76 -13.16
C SER A 235 28.90 16.63 -13.43
N LYS A 236 28.20 15.80 -12.64
CA LYS A 236 26.74 15.62 -12.74
C LYS A 236 25.97 16.91 -12.44
N VAL A 237 26.38 17.67 -11.43
CA VAL A 237 25.72 18.95 -11.10
C VAL A 237 26.04 20.01 -12.15
N THR A 238 27.27 20.10 -12.65
CA THR A 238 27.61 21.02 -13.73
C THR A 238 26.90 20.68 -15.03
N ASP A 239 26.75 19.40 -15.36
CA ASP A 239 26.01 18.97 -16.54
C ASP A 239 24.52 19.28 -16.41
N PHE A 240 23.94 19.09 -15.22
CA PHE A 240 22.56 19.47 -14.92
C PHE A 240 22.35 20.99 -15.04
N LEU A 241 23.19 21.80 -14.41
CA LEU A 241 23.10 23.27 -14.50
C LEU A 241 23.31 23.75 -15.93
N ARG A 242 24.23 23.14 -16.67
CA ARG A 242 24.49 23.48 -18.06
C ARG A 242 23.29 23.13 -18.96
N LYS A 243 22.61 22.02 -18.69
CA LYS A 243 21.49 21.57 -19.52
C LYS A 243 20.20 22.31 -19.19
N GLU A 244 19.94 22.58 -17.92
CA GLU A 244 18.64 23.08 -17.45
C GLU A 244 18.62 24.59 -17.20
N VAL A 245 19.70 25.16 -16.64
CA VAL A 245 19.74 26.59 -16.31
C VAL A 245 20.21 27.42 -17.51
N LEU A 246 21.28 26.98 -18.21
CA LEU A 246 21.76 27.73 -19.38
C LEU A 246 20.78 27.66 -20.56
N SER A 247 20.04 26.56 -20.75
CA SER A 247 19.02 26.52 -21.81
C SER A 247 17.86 27.49 -21.52
N ARG A 248 17.47 27.65 -20.26
CA ARG A 248 16.42 28.60 -19.85
C ARG A 248 16.88 30.05 -19.87
N VAL A 249 18.13 30.33 -19.49
CA VAL A 249 18.70 31.69 -19.55
C VAL A 249 18.98 32.10 -21.00
N SER A 250 19.48 31.19 -21.84
CA SER A 250 19.62 31.39 -23.29
C SER A 250 18.27 31.68 -23.96
N ALA A 251 17.22 30.92 -23.63
CA ALA A 251 15.88 31.16 -24.15
C ALA A 251 15.26 32.49 -23.66
N GLY A 252 15.64 32.95 -22.46
CA GLY A 252 15.22 34.24 -21.93
C GLY A 252 15.92 35.43 -22.60
N LEU A 253 17.19 35.30 -22.96
CA LEU A 253 17.98 36.37 -23.58
C LEU A 253 17.67 36.57 -25.08
N ASP A 254 17.34 35.50 -25.82
CA ASP A 254 16.91 35.61 -27.24
C ASP A 254 15.57 36.35 -27.40
N SER A 255 14.81 36.56 -26.32
CA SER A 255 13.51 37.24 -26.36
C SER A 255 13.58 38.78 -26.21
N GLN A 256 14.77 39.36 -26.00
CA GLN A 256 14.95 40.81 -25.84
C GLN A 256 15.53 41.55 -27.06
N ASP A 257 15.94 40.86 -28.13
CA ASP A 257 16.54 41.49 -29.33
C ASP A 257 15.54 41.69 -30.50
N LEU A 258 14.23 41.58 -30.25
CA LEU A 258 13.18 41.89 -31.22
C LEU A 258 12.23 42.98 -30.67
N SER A 259 12.75 44.20 -30.52
CA SER A 259 11.94 45.43 -30.36
C SER A 259 12.52 46.57 -31.19
#